data_AF-A0A8J7H7W8-F1
#
_entry.id   AF-A0A8J7H7W8-F1
#
_cell.length_a   1.000
_cell.length_b   1.000
_cell.length_c   1.000
_cell.angle_alpha   90.00
_cell.angle_beta   90.00
_cell.angle_gamma   90.00
#
_symmetry.space_group_name_H-M   'P 1'
#
loop_
_entity.id
_entity.type
_entity.pdbx_description
1 polymer ?
#
loop_
_entity_poly.entity_id
_entity_poly.type
_entity_poly.pdbx_seq_one_letter_code
_entity_poly.pdbx_strand_id
1 'polypeptide(L)' 'MTIYHDHTVWQDVYRPTIKGISCYIKVTVLDDVLIVSFKEK' A
#
# COMPACT_ATOMS: atom_id res chain seq x y z
N MET A 1 3.28 -7.44 -2.03
CA MET A 1 4.57 -7.45 -1.29
C MET A 1 4.25 -7.67 0.18
N THR A 2 4.90 -8.64 0.82
CA THR A 2 4.64 -8.98 2.23
C THR A 2 5.19 -7.91 3.17
N ILE A 3 4.59 -7.77 4.35
CA ILE A 3 5.10 -6.85 5.37
C ILE A 3 6.34 -7.50 5.99
N TYR A 4 7.37 -6.69 6.29
CA TYR A 4 8.60 -7.21 6.91
C TYR A 4 8.35 -7.84 8.28
N HIS A 5 7.30 -7.38 8.98
CA HIS A 5 6.93 -7.81 10.32
C HIS A 5 5.90 -8.94 10.34
N ASP A 6 5.19 -9.15 9.22
CA ASP A 6 4.19 -10.21 9.09
C ASP A 6 4.10 -10.66 7.63
N HIS A 7 4.60 -11.87 7.39
CA HIS A 7 4.64 -12.47 6.06
C HIS A 7 3.32 -13.11 5.63
N THR A 8 2.30 -13.12 6.50
CA THR A 8 0.96 -13.61 6.17
C THR A 8 0.08 -12.53 5.53
N VAL A 9 0.48 -11.26 5.70
CA VAL A 9 -0.27 -10.11 5.20
C VAL A 9 0.27 -9.65 3.85
N TRP A 10 -0.62 -9.61 2.87
CA TRP A 10 -0.33 -9.14 1.52
C TRP A 10 -0.65 -7.65 1.38
N GLN A 11 0.34 -6.87 0.92
CA GLN A 11 0.12 -5.47 0.52
C GLN A 11 0.21 -5.33 -1.00
N ASP A 12 -0.82 -4.75 -1.59
CA ASP A 12 -0.79 -4.32 -2.99
C ASP A 12 -0.15 -2.94 -3.05
N VAL A 13 0.87 -2.80 -3.91
CA VAL A 13 1.63 -1.56 -4.04
C VAL A 13 1.36 -0.97 -5.42
N TYR A 14 0.84 0.24 -5.44
CA TYR A 14 0.57 1.00 -6.65
C TYR A 14 1.45 2.23 -6.72
N ARG A 15 1.89 2.57 -7.94
CA ARG A 15 2.66 3.78 -8.21
C ARG A 15 2.05 4.62 -9.34
N PRO A 16 0.80 5.10 -9.21
CA PRO A 16 0.19 5.92 -10.24
C PRO A 16 0.85 7.31 -10.30
N THR A 17 0.80 7.92 -11.48
CA THR A 17 1.10 9.34 -11.67
C THR A 17 -0.21 10.11 -11.73
N ILE A 18 -0.48 10.92 -10.72
CA ILE A 18 -1.72 11.71 -10.60
C ILE A 18 -1.35 13.18 -10.70
N LYS A 19 -1.88 13.90 -11.70
CA LYS A 19 -1.54 15.32 -11.95
C LYS A 19 -0.02 15.58 -12.03
N GLY A 20 0.73 14.64 -12.59
CA GLY A 20 2.19 14.74 -12.72
C GLY A 20 2.99 14.37 -11.45
N ILE A 21 2.33 13.98 -10.37
CA ILE A 21 2.97 13.56 -9.11
C ILE A 21 2.96 12.04 -9.04
N SER A 22 4.12 11.42 -8.81
CA SER A 22 4.22 9.99 -8.54
C SER A 22 3.81 9.72 -7.09
N CYS A 23 2.69 9.02 -6.90
CA CYS A 23 2.20 8.63 -5.59
C CYS A 23 2.57 7.18 -5.31
N TYR A 24 3.07 6.88 -4.12
CA TYR A 24 3.25 5.49 -3.66
C TYR A 24 2.11 5.13 -2.71
N ILE A 25 1.24 4.24 -3.16
CA ILE A 25 0.07 3.80 -2.43
C ILE A 25 0.27 2.33 -2.06
N LYS A 26 0.05 1.99 -0.80
CA LYS A 26 -0.02 0.61 -0.33
C LYS A 26 -1.43 0.33 0.17
N VAL A 27 -2.02 -0.73 -0.34
CA VAL A 27 -3.35 -1.20 0.03
C VAL A 27 -3.20 -2.54 0.75
N THR A 28 -3.95 -2.72 1.83
CA THR A 28 -3.95 -3.97 2.60
C THR A 28 -5.37 -4.23 3.07
N VAL A 29 -5.84 -5.46 2.94
CA VAL A 29 -7.12 -5.90 3.51
C VAL A 29 -6.80 -6.77 4.71
N LEU A 30 -7.30 -6.38 5.87
CA LEU A 30 -7.09 -7.05 7.16
C LEU A 30 -8.41 -7.07 7.91
N ASP A 31 -8.87 -8.25 8.34
CA ASP A 31 -10.10 -8.43 9.11
C ASP A 31 -11.30 -7.66 8.52
N ASP A 32 -11.52 -7.81 7.21
CA ASP A 32 -12.54 -7.11 6.42
C ASP A 32 -12.43 -5.57 6.38
N VAL A 33 -11.32 -4.99 6.86
CA VAL A 33 -11.01 -3.56 6.81
C VAL A 33 -10.00 -3.28 5.69
N LEU A 34 -10.31 -2.27 4.87
CA LEU A 34 -9.41 -1.75 3.84
C LEU A 34 -8.51 -0.65 4.45
N ILE A 35 -7.22 -0.94 4.55
CA ILE A 35 -6.20 0.00 5.02
C ILE A 35 -5.46 0.54 3.80
N VAL A 36 -5.47 1.88 3.65
CA VAL A 36 -4.74 2.60 2.61
C VAL A 36 -3.66 3.45 3.26
N SER A 37 -2.41 3.24 2.87
CA SER A 37 -1.27 4.02 3.35
C SER A 37 -0.46 4.60 2.21
N PHE A 38 0.14 5.76 2.48
CA PHE A 38 1.00 6.48 1.54
C PHE A 38 2.43 6.41 2.05
N LYS A 39 3.39 6.15 1.17
CA LYS A 39 4.80 6.40 1.54
C LYS A 39 5.02 7.91 1.56
N GLU A 40 5.51 8.40 2.69
CA GLU A 40 6.10 9.72 2.76
C GLU A 40 7.36 9.75 1.87
N LYS A 41 7.64 10.91 1.26
CA LYS A 41 8.75 11.07 0.32
C LYS A 41 10.10 10.83 0.99
#